data_AF-A0AAW6NLR5-F1
#
_entry.id   AF-A0AAW6NLR5-F1
#
_cell.length_a   1.000
_cell.length_b   1.000
_cell.length_c   1.000
_cell.angle_alpha   90.00
_cell.angle_beta   90.00
_cell.angle_gamma   90.00
#
_symmetry.space_group_name_H-M   'P 1'
#
loop_
_entity.id
_entity.type
_entity.pdbx_description
1 polymer ?
#
loop_
_entity_poly.entity_id
_entity_poly.type
_entity_poly.pdbx_seq_one_letter_code
_entity_poly.pdbx_strand_id
1 'polypeptide(L)' 'RVGIPSGFSQLGVTKADIEGWLDKALADPCAPCNPRTASRDEVRELYLEAL' A
#
# COMPACT_ATOMS: atom_id res chain seq x y z
N ARG A 1 -10.63 -21.31 -1.61
CA ARG A 1 -9.47 -20.48 -2.02
C ARG A 1 -9.55 -20.27 -3.52
N VAL A 2 -9.47 -19.04 -4.00
CA VAL A 2 -9.63 -18.68 -5.43
C VAL A 2 -8.30 -18.36 -6.13
N GLY A 3 -7.16 -18.63 -5.49
CA GLY A 3 -5.84 -18.47 -6.10
C GLY A 3 -5.23 -17.06 -6.03
N ILE A 4 -5.61 -16.23 -5.06
CA ILE A 4 -5.01 -14.90 -4.88
C ILE A 4 -3.56 -15.06 -4.35
N PRO A 5 -2.57 -14.37 -4.94
CA PRO A 5 -1.20 -14.32 -4.42
C PRO A 5 -1.15 -13.87 -2.96
N SER A 6 -0.18 -14.36 -2.20
CA SER A 6 -0.09 -14.10 -0.75
C SER A 6 0.48 -12.72 -0.40
N GLY A 7 1.08 -12.02 -1.36
CA GLY A 7 1.71 -10.72 -1.15
C GLY A 7 2.23 -10.10 -2.43
N PHE A 8 2.63 -8.83 -2.36
CA PHE A 8 3.09 -8.06 -3.52
C PHE A 8 4.41 -8.59 -4.11
N SER A 9 5.25 -9.25 -3.32
CA SER A 9 6.48 -9.89 -3.81
C SER A 9 6.22 -10.92 -4.91
N GLN A 10 5.10 -11.64 -4.88
CA GLN A 10 4.69 -12.59 -5.92
C GLN A 10 4.28 -11.90 -7.24
N LEU A 11 4.04 -10.59 -7.19
CA LEU A 11 3.73 -9.74 -8.35
C LEU A 11 4.95 -8.91 -8.81
N GLY A 12 6.12 -9.11 -8.20
CA GLY A 12 7.36 -8.41 -8.56
C GLY A 12 7.53 -7.02 -7.95
N VAL A 13 6.68 -6.65 -6.99
CA VAL A 13 6.81 -5.38 -6.26
C VAL A 13 8.00 -5.44 -5.32
N THR A 14 8.73 -4.33 -5.24
CA THR A 14 9.87 -4.17 -4.35
C THR A 14 9.61 -3.09 -3.30
N LYS A 15 10.44 -3.08 -2.25
CA LYS A 15 10.41 -1.99 -1.25
C LYS A 15 10.62 -0.62 -1.86
N ALA A 16 11.41 -0.52 -2.94
CA ALA A 16 11.69 0.75 -3.60
C ALA A 16 10.44 1.32 -4.30
N ASP A 17 9.59 0.44 -4.85
CA ASP A 17 8.32 0.86 -5.46
C ASP A 17 7.39 1.47 -4.41
N ILE A 18 7.30 0.84 -3.23
CA ILE A 18 6.47 1.30 -2.11
C ILE A 18 6.85 2.73 -1.71
N GLU A 19 8.15 3.01 -1.53
CA GLU A 19 8.61 4.37 -1.19
C GLU A 19 8.19 5.42 -2.22
N GLY A 20 8.11 5.03 -3.50
CA GLY A 20 7.66 5.90 -4.60
C GLY A 20 6.14 6.05 -4.72
N TRP A 21 5.34 5.29 -3.96
CA TRP A 21 3.88 5.31 -4.02
C TRP A 21 3.23 6.14 -2.92
N LEU A 22 3.87 6.28 -1.75
CA LEU A 22 3.23 6.79 -0.53
C LEU A 22 2.53 8.14 -0.73
N ASP A 23 3.21 9.11 -1.37
CA ASP A 23 2.64 10.44 -1.58
C ASP A 23 1.48 10.41 -2.58
N LYS A 24 1.54 9.50 -3.56
CA LYS A 24 0.46 9.29 -4.54
C LYS A 24 -0.75 8.62 -3.88
N ALA A 25 -0.52 7.65 -2.99
CA ALA A 25 -1.57 6.97 -2.24
C ALA A 25 -2.31 7.94 -1.32
N LEU A 26 -1.60 8.88 -0.67
CA LEU A 26 -2.21 9.92 0.16
C LEU A 26 -2.96 10.98 -0.65
N ALA A 27 -2.52 11.26 -1.88
CA ALA A 27 -3.16 12.20 -2.79
C ALA A 27 -4.33 11.59 -3.58
N ASP A 28 -4.56 10.28 -3.47
CA ASP A 28 -5.65 9.61 -4.17
C ASP A 28 -7.01 10.13 -3.68
N PRO A 29 -7.96 10.50 -4.58
CA PRO A 29 -9.28 10.98 -4.18
C PRO A 29 -10.10 10.02 -3.31
N CYS A 30 -9.75 8.73 -3.27
CA CYS A 30 -10.40 7.75 -2.39
C CYS A 30 -9.85 7.80 -0.96
N ALA A 31 -8.64 8.30 -0.73
CA ALA A 31 -8.01 8.36 0.59
C ALA A 31 -8.85 9.08 1.67
N PRO A 32 -9.47 10.26 1.40
CA PRO A 32 -10.32 10.93 2.40
C PRO A 32 -11.62 10.16 2.73
N CYS A 33 -12.00 9.16 1.94
CA CYS A 33 -13.16 8.32 2.21
C CYS A 33 -12.85 7.19 3.22
N ASN A 34 -11.57 6.95 3.55
CA ASN A 34 -11.22 5.96 4.55
C ASN A 34 -11.66 6.45 5.95
N PRO A 35 -12.40 5.66 6.74
CA PRO A 35 -12.95 6.11 8.03
C PRO A 35 -11.87 6.46 9.08
N ARG A 36 -10.63 6.02 8.85
CA ARG A 36 -9.44 6.43 9.60
C ARG A 36 -8.50 7.17 8.67
N THR A 37 -8.21 8.43 8.95
CA THR A 37 -7.12 9.13 8.26
C THR A 37 -5.81 8.43 8.61
N ALA A 38 -5.09 7.94 7.60
CA ALA A 38 -3.78 7.34 7.75
C ALA A 38 -2.69 8.36 7.45
N SER A 39 -1.65 8.36 8.28
CA SER A 39 -0.39 9.05 8.01
C SER A 39 0.42 8.32 6.94
N ARG A 40 1.43 9.01 6.40
CA ARG A 40 2.36 8.44 5.41
C ARG A 40 3.05 7.18 5.93
N ASP A 41 3.46 7.18 7.20
CA ASP A 41 4.17 6.07 7.82
C ASP A 41 3.24 4.87 8.07
N GLU A 42 1.99 5.12 8.46
CA GLU A 42 0.98 4.05 8.60
C GLU A 42 0.67 3.40 7.23
N VAL A 43 0.54 4.19 6.16
CA VAL A 43 0.35 3.64 4.80
C VAL A 43 1.58 2.84 4.36
N ARG A 44 2.77 3.29 4.71
CA ARG A 44 4.02 2.57 4.45
C ARG A 44 4.06 1.23 5.17
N GLU A 45 3.70 1.19 6.45
CA GLU A 45 3.61 -0.04 7.23
C GLU A 45 2.63 -1.04 6.61
N LEU A 46 1.45 -0.57 6.17
CA LEU A 46 0.46 -1.42 5.49
C LEU A 46 1.01 -2.04 4.20
N TYR A 47 1.72 -1.26 3.38
CA TYR A 47 2.35 -1.80 2.16
C TYR A 47 3.45 -2.81 2.47
N LEU A 48 4.22 -2.60 3.54
CA LEU A 48 5.27 -3.53 3.97
C LEU A 48 4.72 -4.81 4.59
N GLU A 49 3.55 -4.76 5.25
CA GLU A 49 2.85 -5.95 5.75
C GLU A 49 2.34 -6.84 4.61
N ALA A 50 1.95 -6.23 3.49
CA ALA A 50 1.44 -6.92 2.32
C ALA A 50 2.51 -7.31 1.28
N LEU A 51 3.80 -6.98 1.51
CA LEU A 51 4.92 -7.28 0.61
C LEU A 51 5.34 -8.76 0.68
#